data_AF-A0A6M0K4I0-F1
#
_entry.id   AF-A0A6M0K4I0-F1
#
_cell.length_a   1.000
_cell.length_b   1.000
_cell.length_c   1.000
_cell.angle_alpha   90.00
_cell.angle_beta   90.00
_cell.angle_gamma   90.00
#
_symmetry.space_group_name_H-M   'P 1'
#
loop_
_entity.id
_entity.type
_entity.pdbx_description
1 polymer ?
#
loop_
_entity_poly.entity_id
_entity_poly.type
_entity_poly.pdbx_seq_one_letter_code
_entity_poly.pdbx_strand_id
1 'polypeptide(L)' 'MRENGQTPRKLPLPRRSTPQKGQNFSFEISAAEVETAKENEPGFIADYDADGHLVGVEVLWVSKRARSAALDKVA' A
#
# COMPACT_ATOMS: atom_id res chain seq x y z
N MET A 1 49.74 -8.63 -4.71
CA MET A 1 48.39 -8.52 -4.12
C MET A 1 47.84 -7.15 -4.46
N ARG A 2 46.74 -7.06 -5.22
CA ARG A 2 46.00 -5.80 -5.44
C ARG A 2 44.53 -6.12 -5.17
N GLU A 3 43.99 -5.54 -4.12
CA GLU A 3 42.57 -5.60 -3.78
C GLU A 3 41.79 -4.76 -4.78
N ASN A 4 40.95 -5.42 -5.58
CA ASN A 4 40.02 -4.73 -6.48
C ASN A 4 38.86 -4.19 -5.63
N GLY A 5 38.89 -2.89 -5.34
CA GLY A 5 37.85 -2.14 -4.65
C GLY A 5 36.55 -2.03 -5.45
N GLN A 6 35.86 -3.15 -5.63
CA GLN A 6 34.58 -3.18 -6.31
C GLN A 6 33.48 -2.75 -5.33
N THR A 7 33.10 -1.48 -5.42
CA THR A 7 31.99 -0.90 -4.67
C THR A 7 30.71 -1.68 -4.98
N PRO A 8 29.92 -2.11 -3.98
CA PRO A 8 28.67 -2.84 -4.25
C PRO A 8 27.71 -1.92 -5.01
N ARG A 9 27.22 -2.38 -6.18
CA ARG A 9 26.19 -1.65 -6.94
C ARG A 9 24.94 -1.60 -6.07
N LYS A 10 24.56 -0.40 -5.60
CA LYS A 10 23.23 -0.20 -5.00
C LYS A 10 22.16 -0.63 -6.00
N LEU A 11 21.33 -1.61 -5.63
CA LEU A 11 20.14 -1.93 -6.41
C LEU A 11 19.28 -0.67 -6.53
N PRO A 12 18.73 -0.36 -7.72
CA PRO A 12 17.77 0.73 -7.85
C PRO A 12 16.60 0.46 -6.92
N LEU A 13 16.24 1.42 -6.06
CA LEU A 13 15.00 1.37 -5.32
C LEU A 13 13.84 1.27 -6.34
N PRO A 14 12.80 0.45 -6.09
CA PRO A 14 11.66 0.39 -6.98
C PRO A 14 11.09 1.80 -7.16
N ARG A 15 10.95 2.20 -8.43
CA ARG A 15 10.37 3.51 -8.76
C ARG A 15 8.95 3.53 -8.20
N ARG A 16 8.69 4.37 -7.19
CA ARG A 16 7.32 4.64 -6.74
C ARG A 16 6.54 5.16 -7.94
N SER A 17 5.56 4.40 -8.41
CA SER A 17 4.66 4.85 -9.47
C SER A 17 3.96 6.13 -9.01
N THR A 18 3.88 7.10 -9.91
CA THR A 18 3.01 8.27 -9.73
C THR A 18 1.56 7.77 -9.70
N PRO A 19 0.72 8.20 -8.74
CA PRO A 19 -0.69 7.84 -8.74
C PRO A 19 -1.35 8.40 -10.00
N GLN A 20 -1.91 7.52 -10.84
CA GLN A 20 -2.58 7.95 -12.06
C GLN A 20 -4.01 8.39 -11.73
N LYS A 21 -4.36 9.63 -12.08
CA LYS A 21 -5.72 10.15 -11.95
C LYS A 21 -6.66 9.29 -12.81
N GLY A 22 -7.74 8.77 -12.21
CA GLY A 22 -8.72 7.93 -12.91
C GLY A 22 -8.56 6.42 -12.73
N GLN A 23 -7.83 5.95 -11.70
CA GLN A 23 -7.87 4.55 -11.32
C GLN A 23 -9.17 4.22 -10.60
N ASN A 24 -9.89 3.22 -11.10
CA ASN A 24 -11.07 2.65 -10.46
C ASN A 24 -10.63 1.48 -9.58
N PHE A 25 -11.18 1.41 -8.37
CA PHE A 25 -11.05 0.25 -7.50
C PHE A 25 -12.41 -0.46 -7.46
N SER A 26 -12.40 -1.78 -7.67
CA SER A 26 -13.61 -2.60 -7.61
C SER A 26 -13.48 -3.58 -6.44
N PHE A 27 -14.53 -3.66 -5.64
CA PHE A 27 -14.66 -4.64 -4.56
C PHE A 27 -15.81 -5.59 -4.91
N GLU A 28 -15.70 -6.84 -4.51
CA GLU A 28 -16.76 -7.84 -4.55
C GLU A 28 -17.12 -8.23 -3.12
N ILE A 29 -18.40 -8.51 -2.87
CA ILE A 29 -18.85 -9.02 -1.57
C ILE A 29 -18.54 -10.51 -1.52
N SER A 30 -17.64 -10.90 -0.64
CA SER A 30 -17.33 -12.31 -0.39
C SER A 30 -18.53 -13.01 0.26
N ALA A 31 -18.79 -14.26 -0.14
CA ALA A 31 -19.74 -15.14 0.54
C ALA A 31 -19.11 -15.91 1.72
N ALA A 32 -17.80 -15.75 1.94
CA ALA A 32 -17.12 -16.38 3.07
C ALA A 32 -17.63 -15.80 4.40
N GLU A 33 -17.76 -16.66 5.41
CA GLU A 33 -18.09 -16.21 6.76
C GLU A 33 -16.91 -15.44 7.38
N VAL A 34 -17.25 -14.39 8.12
CA VAL A 34 -16.28 -13.61 8.89
C VAL A 34 -16.22 -14.21 10.30
N GLU A 35 -15.04 -14.66 10.71
CA GLU A 35 -14.82 -15.12 12.09
C GLU A 35 -14.30 -13.98 12.97
N THR A 36 -13.33 -13.21 12.46
CA THR A 36 -12.70 -12.13 13.23
C THR A 36 -12.61 -10.85 12.41
N ALA A 37 -12.91 -9.73 13.06
CA ALA A 37 -12.77 -8.39 12.51
C ALA A 37 -11.87 -7.56 13.42
N LYS A 38 -10.88 -6.89 12.85
CA LYS A 38 -9.92 -6.09 13.63
C LYS A 38 -9.49 -4.84 12.89
N GLU A 39 -9.43 -3.72 13.61
CA GLU A 39 -8.74 -2.51 13.14
C GLU A 39 -7.23 -2.76 13.16
N ASN A 40 -6.63 -2.90 11.97
CA ASN A 40 -5.20 -3.15 11.82
C ASN A 40 -4.42 -1.83 11.74
N GLU A 41 -5.05 -0.78 11.22
CA GLU A 41 -4.52 0.58 11.15
C GLU A 41 -5.68 1.57 11.35
N PRO A 42 -5.43 2.80 11.84
CA PRO A 42 -6.50 3.78 12.07
C PRO A 42 -7.36 4.01 10.82
N GLY A 43 -8.65 3.65 10.91
CA GLY A 43 -9.63 3.77 9.83
C GLY A 43 -9.68 2.60 8.85
N PHE A 44 -8.95 1.50 9.12
CA PHE A 44 -8.90 0.30 8.30
C PHE A 44 -9.14 -0.96 9.13
N ILE A 45 -10.24 -1.65 8.82
CA ILE A 45 -10.62 -2.91 9.45
C ILE A 45 -10.47 -4.04 8.43
N ALA A 46 -9.84 -5.13 8.87
CA ALA A 46 -9.68 -6.35 8.09
C ALA A 46 -10.54 -7.46 8.69
N ASP A 47 -11.30 -8.14 7.84
CA ASP A 47 -12.12 -9.29 8.18
C ASP A 47 -11.42 -10.58 7.75
N TYR A 48 -11.34 -11.54 8.65
CA TYR A 48 -10.69 -12.81 8.43
C TYR A 48 -11.65 -13.98 8.62
N ASP A 49 -11.47 -15.02 7.79
CA ASP A 49 -12.09 -16.32 8.01
C ASP A 49 -11.40 -17.08 9.17
N ALA A 50 -11.90 -18.28 9.46
CA ALA A 50 -11.39 -19.12 10.54
C ALA A 50 -9.95 -19.63 10.33
N ASP A 51 -9.47 -19.63 9.08
CA ASP A 51 -8.10 -20.00 8.74
C ASP A 51 -7.15 -18.78 8.78
N GLY A 52 -7.68 -17.59 9.04
CA GLY A 52 -6.94 -16.34 9.07
C GLY A 52 -6.69 -15.72 7.69
N HIS A 53 -7.42 -16.13 6.66
CA HIS A 53 -7.38 -15.49 5.34
C HIS A 53 -8.21 -14.22 5.32
N LEU A 54 -7.70 -13.19 4.65
CA LEU A 54 -8.44 -11.93 4.45
C LEU A 54 -9.63 -12.16 3.51
N VAL A 55 -10.83 -11.90 4.00
CA VAL A 55 -12.09 -12.07 3.23
C VAL A 55 -12.87 -10.78 3.05
N GLY A 56 -12.56 -9.74 3.82
CA GLY A 56 -13.23 -8.44 3.77
C GLY A 56 -12.34 -7.28 4.24
N VAL A 57 -12.69 -6.08 3.80
CA VAL A 57 -12.07 -4.83 4.25
C VAL A 57 -13.14 -3.77 4.47
N GLU A 58 -13.07 -3.07 5.59
CA GLU A 58 -13.90 -1.89 5.87
C GLU A 58 -13.01 -0.65 5.99
N VAL A 59 -13.43 0.43 5.33
CA VAL A 59 -12.73 1.72 5.33
C VAL A 59 -13.62 2.75 6.00
N LEU A 60 -13.24 3.16 7.22
CA LEU A 60 -14.05 4.07 8.03
C LEU A 60 -14.00 5.51 7.53
N TRP A 61 -12.90 5.91 6.87
CA TRP A 61 -12.78 7.24 6.29
C TRP A 61 -11.90 7.28 5.06
N VAL A 62 -12.42 7.91 4.01
CA VAL A 62 -11.65 8.27 2.82
C VAL A 62 -11.56 9.78 2.71
N SER A 63 -10.36 10.30 2.45
CA SER A 63 -10.21 11.69 2.02
C SER A 63 -9.33 11.82 0.80
N LYS A 64 -9.66 12.84 0.01
CA LYS A 64 -8.81 13.31 -1.06
C LYS A 64 -7.59 14.01 -0.47
N ARG A 65 -6.49 13.28 -0.30
CA ARG A 65 -5.18 13.90 -0.06
C ARG A 65 -4.62 14.35 -1.40
N ALA A 66 -4.62 15.65 -1.67
CA ALA A 66 -3.78 16.18 -2.74
C ALA A 66 -2.33 15.80 -2.38
N ARG A 67 -1.63 15.07 -3.24
CA ARG A 67 -0.17 15.04 -3.14
C ARG A 67 0.24 16.50 -3.22
N SER A 68 0.89 17.04 -2.20
CA SER A 68 1.53 18.34 -2.30
C SER A 68 2.31 18.30 -3.60
N ALA A 69 1.98 19.22 -4.53
CA ALA A 69 2.82 19.44 -5.70
C ALA A 69 4.24 19.49 -5.16
N ALA A 70 5.10 18.65 -5.73
CA ALA A 70 6.47 18.52 -5.26
C ALA A 70 7.06 19.91 -5.06
N LEU A 71 7.95 20.02 -4.07
CA LEU A 71 8.83 21.16 -3.82
C LEU A 71 9.77 21.38 -5.01
N ASP A 72 9.23 21.54 -6.22
CA ASP A 72 9.94 21.80 -7.46
C ASP A 72 10.13 23.32 -7.60
N LYS A 73 10.70 23.96 -6.58
CA LYS A 73 11.36 25.26 -6.69
C LYS A 73 12.45 25.39 -5.62
N VAL A 74 13.53 24.65 -5.83
CA VAL A 74 14.88 25.12 -5.50
C VAL A 74 15.75 24.78 -6.70
N ALA A 75 15.72 25.71 -7.66
CA ALA A 75 16.69 25.86 -8.73
C ALA A 75 17.26 27.28 -8.60
#